data_AF-A0A091DIX8-F1
#
_entry.id   AF-A0A091DIX8-F1
#
_cell.length_a   1.000
_cell.length_b   1.000
_cell.length_c   1.000
_cell.angle_alpha   90.00
_cell.angle_beta   90.00
_cell.angle_gamma   90.00
#
_symmetry.space_group_name_H-M   'P 1'
#
loop_
_entity.id
_entity.type
_entity.pdbx_description
1 polymer ?
#
loop_
_entity_poly.entity_id
_entity_poly.type
_entity_poly.pdbx_seq_one_letter_code
_entity_poly.pdbx_strand_id
1 'polypeptide(L)'
;MAKKQESDRVKNTVPSDLAKKKEAAKVQKQPQKGHEESRDAVTEPQVAEEKNKEANGRETIKVDLLTKELEDFEMKKATAHTVTSILTSHPNSSDVYMINLSLTFHGQELLSDTKLKLNSRHYYGLFGLNGIGKSMLLSAIGKQELPIPEHIDIYHLLRKMPLSDKTPLQCVMEVDTEQAMLGWEVERLAGS
;
A
#
# COMPACT_ATOMS: atom_id res chain seq x y z
N MET A 1 -53.01 -15.35 -53.07
CA MET A 1 -53.55 -14.98 -51.75
C MET A 1 -52.55 -13.99 -51.12
N ALA A 2 -52.57 -12.67 -51.31
CA ALA A 2 -53.58 -11.60 -51.20
C ALA A 2 -53.86 -11.10 -49.75
N LYS A 3 -53.11 -10.06 -49.34
CA LYS A 3 -53.43 -8.85 -48.52
C LYS A 3 -52.08 -8.19 -48.14
N LYS A 4 -51.62 -6.97 -48.53
CA LYS A 4 -52.21 -5.60 -48.67
C LYS A 4 -52.99 -5.22 -47.39
N GLN A 5 -52.72 -4.16 -46.62
CA GLN A 5 -52.21 -2.77 -46.79
C GLN A 5 -51.72 -2.27 -45.38
N GLU A 6 -50.66 -1.47 -45.17
CA GLU A 6 -50.48 0.00 -45.41
C GLU A 6 -51.46 0.85 -44.55
N SER A 7 -51.19 1.99 -43.88
CA SER A 7 -50.08 2.92 -43.56
C SER A 7 -50.63 3.90 -42.47
N ASP A 8 -49.75 4.76 -41.92
CA ASP A 8 -49.98 6.11 -41.32
C ASP A 8 -49.56 6.23 -39.85
N ARG A 9 -48.34 6.69 -39.51
CA ARG A 9 -47.85 8.09 -39.38
C ARG A 9 -48.72 8.89 -38.38
N VAL A 10 -48.22 9.37 -37.23
CA VAL A 10 -47.54 10.67 -37.05
C VAL A 10 -47.23 10.90 -35.55
N LYS A 11 -45.96 11.24 -35.26
CA LYS A 11 -45.39 12.18 -34.25
C LYS A 11 -45.88 12.20 -32.79
N ASN A 12 -44.91 12.16 -31.85
CA ASN A 12 -44.60 13.23 -30.88
C ASN A 12 -43.64 12.69 -29.78
N THR A 13 -42.32 12.95 -29.84
CA THR A 13 -41.56 14.11 -29.29
C THR A 13 -41.23 14.00 -27.79
N VAL A 14 -39.94 13.78 -27.50
CA VAL A 14 -39.23 14.29 -26.30
C VAL A 14 -39.06 15.82 -26.42
N PRO A 15 -39.12 16.58 -25.31
CA PRO A 15 -37.93 17.29 -24.77
C PRO A 15 -37.92 17.33 -23.22
N SER A 16 -36.81 17.25 -22.47
CA SER A 16 -35.66 18.16 -22.24
C SER A 16 -35.96 19.52 -21.58
N ASP A 17 -35.26 19.75 -20.45
CA ASP A 17 -34.72 21.00 -19.89
C ASP A 17 -35.53 22.00 -19.03
N LEU A 18 -34.92 22.30 -17.87
CA LEU A 18 -34.77 23.59 -17.17
C LEU A 18 -35.89 24.65 -17.22
N ALA A 19 -36.39 25.02 -16.03
CA ALA A 19 -36.25 26.36 -15.39
C ALA A 19 -37.53 26.95 -14.74
N LYS A 20 -37.34 27.43 -13.49
CA LYS A 20 -38.03 28.56 -12.79
C LYS A 20 -39.49 28.30 -12.34
N LYS A 21 -39.99 28.72 -11.17
CA LYS A 21 -39.63 29.82 -10.25
C LYS A 21 -40.51 29.76 -8.97
N LYS A 22 -40.02 30.37 -7.87
CA LYS A 22 -40.73 31.08 -6.77
C LYS A 22 -41.26 30.26 -5.57
N GLU A 23 -41.18 30.69 -4.29
CA GLU A 23 -40.64 31.88 -3.60
C GLU A 23 -40.97 31.77 -2.08
N ALA A 24 -39.98 31.93 -1.19
CA ALA A 24 -40.06 32.50 0.18
C ALA A 24 -38.64 32.48 0.82
N ALA A 25 -37.84 33.54 0.64
CA ALA A 25 -37.50 34.57 1.66
C ALA A 25 -36.52 34.07 2.76
N LYS A 26 -35.18 34.24 2.66
CA LYS A 26 -34.31 35.45 2.77
C LYS A 26 -34.37 36.06 4.19
N VAL A 27 -33.27 36.13 4.95
CA VAL A 27 -32.30 37.26 5.02
C VAL A 27 -31.13 36.83 5.95
N GLN A 28 -29.84 36.75 5.53
CA GLN A 28 -28.81 37.82 5.25
C GLN A 28 -27.89 38.03 6.50
N LYS A 29 -26.54 38.15 6.48
CA LYS A 29 -25.58 38.80 5.56
C LYS A 29 -24.12 38.26 5.70
N GLN A 30 -23.40 38.21 4.57
CA GLN A 30 -21.93 38.26 4.31
C GLN A 30 -21.41 39.74 4.42
N PRO A 31 -20.14 40.19 4.12
CA PRO A 31 -19.09 39.63 3.22
C PRO A 31 -17.57 39.88 3.58
N GLN A 32 -16.62 39.07 3.03
CA GLN A 32 -15.52 39.36 2.01
C GLN A 32 -14.45 40.43 2.41
N LYS A 33 -13.16 40.45 2.01
CA LYS A 33 -12.31 39.89 0.92
C LYS A 33 -10.83 40.29 1.21
N GLY A 34 -9.84 39.64 0.57
CA GLY A 34 -8.40 39.98 0.70
C GLY A 34 -7.87 41.09 -0.24
N HIS A 35 -6.60 41.50 -0.03
CA HIS A 35 -5.70 42.13 -1.01
C HIS A 35 -4.22 42.09 -0.56
N GLU A 36 -3.30 41.93 -1.52
CA GLU A 36 -1.82 41.92 -1.43
C GLU A 36 -1.18 43.33 -1.53
N GLU A 37 0.03 43.44 -0.94
CA GLU A 37 1.23 44.28 -1.25
C GLU A 37 1.14 45.83 -1.33
N SER A 38 2.11 46.67 -0.92
CA SER A 38 3.55 46.57 -0.60
C SER A 38 4.02 47.90 0.09
N ARG A 39 5.06 47.87 0.95
CA ARG A 39 6.28 48.75 0.96
C ARG A 39 7.04 48.83 2.31
N ASP A 40 8.31 48.43 2.25
CA ASP A 40 9.55 48.79 2.95
C ASP A 40 9.56 49.51 4.34
N ALA A 41 10.22 48.89 5.34
CA ALA A 41 11.49 49.34 5.93
C ALA A 41 11.80 48.65 7.29
N VAL A 42 12.91 47.89 7.31
CA VAL A 42 13.90 47.64 8.37
C VAL A 42 13.46 47.75 9.84
N THR A 43 13.55 46.64 10.59
CA THR A 43 14.12 46.56 11.96
C THR A 43 14.30 45.09 12.34
N GLU A 44 15.55 44.62 12.47
CA GLU A 44 15.88 43.45 13.29
C GLU A 44 15.69 43.82 14.77
N PRO A 45 15.14 42.92 15.62
CA PRO A 45 16.05 42.22 16.53
C PRO A 45 15.66 40.76 16.83
N GLN A 46 16.69 39.91 16.76
CA GLN A 46 17.10 38.88 17.74
C GLN A 46 16.07 38.10 18.58
N VAL A 47 16.18 36.77 18.46
CA VAL A 47 16.06 35.71 19.48
C VAL A 47 14.69 35.54 20.17
N ALA A 48 13.98 34.49 19.75
CA ALA A 48 13.07 33.73 20.60
C ALA A 48 13.12 32.24 20.18
N GLU A 49 14.19 31.56 20.59
CA GLU A 49 14.09 30.14 20.93
C GLU A 49 13.11 29.98 22.10
N GLU A 50 12.53 28.78 22.20
CA GLU A 50 11.55 28.35 23.21
C GLU A 50 10.09 28.72 22.96
N LYS A 51 9.39 27.82 22.25
CA LYS A 51 8.34 26.97 22.83
C LYS A 51 7.69 26.11 21.74
N ASN A 52 8.20 24.90 21.53
CA ASN A 52 7.44 23.81 20.89
C ASN A 52 8.08 22.42 21.10
N LYS A 53 8.42 22.08 22.35
CA LYS A 53 8.97 20.74 22.68
C LYS A 53 7.97 19.76 23.30
N GLU A 54 6.78 20.21 23.74
CA GLU A 54 5.83 19.34 24.45
C GLU A 54 4.72 18.74 23.56
N ALA A 55 4.48 19.27 22.36
CA ALA A 55 3.49 18.70 21.43
C ALA A 55 4.05 17.50 20.64
N ASN A 56 5.34 17.52 20.26
CA ASN A 56 5.96 16.45 19.48
C ASN A 56 6.08 15.13 20.24
N GLY A 57 6.34 15.16 21.56
CA GLY A 57 6.51 13.94 22.36
C GLY A 57 5.24 13.09 22.46
N ARG A 58 4.05 13.72 22.42
CA ARG A 58 2.78 12.98 22.55
C ARG A 58 2.33 12.35 21.24
N GLU A 59 2.70 12.93 20.11
CA GLU A 59 2.45 12.32 18.80
C GLU A 59 3.43 11.19 18.52
N THR A 60 4.74 11.37 18.77
CA THR A 60 5.74 10.32 18.55
C THR A 60 5.46 9.06 19.37
N ILE A 61 5.07 9.19 20.65
CA ILE A 61 4.69 8.05 21.49
C ILE A 61 3.46 7.31 20.94
N LYS A 62 2.47 8.03 20.38
CA LYS A 62 1.30 7.39 19.76
C LYS A 62 1.66 6.66 18.47
N VAL A 63 2.52 7.24 17.64
CA VAL A 63 2.96 6.59 16.40
C VAL A 63 3.74 5.32 16.71
N ASP A 64 4.62 5.35 17.71
CA ASP A 64 5.42 4.19 18.15
C ASP A 64 4.55 3.05 18.72
N LEU A 65 3.50 3.40 19.48
CA LEU A 65 2.55 2.42 20.01
C LEU A 65 1.74 1.77 18.87
N LEU A 66 1.28 2.56 17.91
CA LEU A 66 0.54 2.08 16.75
C LEU A 66 1.41 1.18 15.86
N THR A 67 2.70 1.49 15.67
CA THR A 67 3.61 0.63 14.91
C THR A 67 3.80 -0.73 15.58
N LYS A 68 3.95 -0.75 16.92
CA LYS A 68 4.05 -2.00 17.69
C LYS A 68 2.80 -2.88 17.57
N GLU A 69 1.61 -2.30 17.75
CA GLU A 69 0.36 -3.05 17.60
C GLU A 69 0.21 -3.64 16.19
N LEU A 70 0.71 -2.92 15.19
CA LEU A 70 0.73 -3.35 13.80
C LEU A 70 1.76 -4.44 13.51
N GLU A 71 2.86 -4.52 14.25
CA GLU A 71 3.84 -5.61 14.21
C GLU A 71 3.27 -6.88 14.85
N ASP A 72 2.63 -6.74 16.01
CA ASP A 72 1.93 -7.83 16.69
C ASP A 72 0.86 -8.45 15.80
N PHE A 73 0.16 -7.63 15.02
CA PHE A 73 -0.82 -8.11 14.05
C PHE A 73 -0.20 -8.97 12.94
N GLU A 74 0.97 -8.57 12.42
CA GLU A 74 1.68 -9.35 11.37
C GLU A 74 2.25 -10.67 11.92
N MET A 75 2.66 -10.70 13.18
CA MET A 75 3.06 -11.92 13.87
C MET A 75 1.88 -12.88 14.03
N LYS A 76 0.71 -12.38 14.45
CA LYS A 76 -0.52 -13.18 14.54
C LYS A 76 -0.96 -13.72 13.18
N LYS A 77 -0.81 -12.92 12.12
CA LYS A 77 -1.10 -13.33 10.74
C LYS A 77 -0.31 -14.57 10.33
N ALA A 78 0.95 -14.70 10.78
CA ALA A 78 1.79 -15.86 10.49
C ALA A 78 1.17 -17.18 11.01
N THR A 79 0.69 -17.15 12.26
CA THR A 79 0.06 -18.32 12.90
C THR A 79 -1.33 -18.65 12.37
N ALA A 80 -1.94 -17.71 11.66
CA ALA A 80 -3.33 -17.75 11.24
C ALA A 80 -3.53 -18.27 9.81
N HIS A 81 -2.51 -18.19 8.96
CA HIS A 81 -2.54 -18.74 7.61
C HIS A 81 -1.76 -20.03 7.46
N THR A 82 -2.15 -20.82 6.47
CA THR A 82 -1.39 -21.99 6.02
C THR A 82 -1.27 -21.91 4.51
N VAL A 83 -0.05 -22.16 4.03
CA VAL A 83 0.31 -22.08 2.63
C VAL A 83 0.95 -23.40 2.22
N THR A 84 0.50 -23.95 1.11
CA THR A 84 1.08 -25.16 0.52
C THR A 84 1.27 -24.94 -0.96
N SER A 85 2.37 -25.43 -1.50
CA SER A 85 2.60 -25.49 -2.94
C SER A 85 3.73 -26.48 -3.25
N ILE A 86 3.84 -26.85 -4.52
CA ILE A 86 4.89 -27.74 -5.01
C ILE A 86 5.69 -26.99 -6.07
N LEU A 87 7.01 -26.84 -5.83
CA LEU A 87 7.93 -26.32 -6.82
C LEU A 87 8.11 -27.33 -7.96
N THR A 88 7.97 -26.85 -9.20
CA THR A 88 8.07 -27.66 -10.42
C THR A 88 9.11 -27.12 -11.41
N SER A 89 9.61 -25.89 -11.22
CA SER A 89 10.77 -25.41 -11.94
C SER A 89 12.05 -26.09 -11.44
N HIS A 90 13.11 -26.03 -12.26
CA HIS A 90 14.42 -26.56 -11.87
C HIS A 90 14.99 -25.72 -10.70
N PRO A 91 15.64 -26.35 -9.70
CA PRO A 91 16.22 -25.64 -8.56
C PRO A 91 17.22 -24.55 -8.94
N ASN A 92 17.94 -24.70 -10.05
CA ASN A 92 18.92 -23.71 -10.54
C ASN A 92 18.32 -22.70 -11.53
N SER A 93 17.01 -22.76 -11.79
CA SER A 93 16.35 -21.82 -12.70
C SER A 93 16.10 -20.49 -12.00
N SER A 94 16.25 -19.39 -12.73
CA SER A 94 15.79 -18.07 -12.28
C SER A 94 14.27 -17.90 -12.38
N ASP A 95 13.57 -18.86 -13.00
CA ASP A 95 12.12 -18.86 -13.13
C ASP A 95 11.48 -19.71 -12.01
N VAL A 96 10.41 -19.19 -11.43
CA VAL A 96 9.65 -19.85 -10.36
C VAL A 96 8.35 -20.38 -10.95
N TYR A 97 8.21 -21.70 -11.00
CA TYR A 97 6.98 -22.36 -11.40
C TYR A 97 6.50 -23.30 -10.31
N MET A 98 5.31 -23.05 -9.80
CA MET A 98 4.69 -23.84 -8.73
C MET A 98 3.27 -24.25 -9.10
N ILE A 99 2.89 -25.44 -8.66
CA ILE A 99 1.54 -25.99 -8.79
C ILE A 99 0.94 -26.26 -7.41
N ASN A 100 -0.38 -26.47 -7.39
CA ASN A 100 -1.14 -26.78 -6.18
C ASN A 100 -0.92 -25.74 -5.08
N LEU A 101 -0.87 -24.46 -5.47
CA LEU A 101 -0.79 -23.36 -4.51
C LEU A 101 -2.16 -23.19 -3.86
N SER A 102 -2.22 -23.54 -2.58
CA SER A 102 -3.41 -23.40 -1.75
C SER A 102 -3.08 -22.56 -0.53
N LEU A 103 -3.90 -21.54 -0.29
CA LEU A 103 -3.73 -20.55 0.78
C LEU A 103 -5.01 -20.48 1.59
N THR A 104 -4.91 -20.81 2.87
CA THR A 104 -6.01 -20.68 3.83
C THR A 104 -5.65 -19.67 4.91
N PHE A 105 -6.64 -18.92 5.39
CA PHE A 105 -6.50 -17.98 6.50
C PHE A 105 -7.66 -18.16 7.45
N HIS A 106 -7.38 -18.48 8.72
CA HIS A 106 -8.39 -18.72 9.76
C HIS A 106 -9.50 -19.69 9.32
N GLY A 107 -9.13 -20.74 8.58
CA GLY A 107 -10.06 -21.75 8.08
C GLY A 107 -10.86 -21.33 6.83
N GLN A 108 -10.71 -20.10 6.34
CA GLN A 108 -11.25 -19.68 5.05
C GLN A 108 -10.21 -19.91 3.96
N GLU A 109 -10.63 -20.59 2.89
CA GLU A 109 -9.80 -20.78 1.70
C GLU A 109 -9.81 -19.52 0.84
N LEU A 110 -8.62 -18.96 0.59
CA LEU A 110 -8.44 -17.73 -0.21
C LEU A 110 -7.98 -18.07 -1.63
N LEU A 111 -7.09 -19.08 -1.77
CA LEU A 111 -6.69 -19.66 -3.04
C LEU A 111 -6.74 -21.18 -2.95
N SER A 112 -7.23 -21.79 -4.02
CA SER A 112 -7.38 -23.24 -4.17
C SER A 112 -6.61 -23.71 -5.41
N ASP A 113 -5.71 -24.69 -5.25
CA ASP A 113 -5.05 -25.42 -6.33
C ASP A 113 -4.56 -24.54 -7.50
N THR A 114 -4.01 -23.38 -7.17
CA THR A 114 -3.63 -22.37 -8.15
C THR A 114 -2.24 -22.65 -8.70
N LYS A 115 -1.98 -22.30 -9.95
CA LYS A 115 -0.66 -22.37 -10.58
C LYS A 115 -0.03 -20.99 -10.57
N LEU A 116 1.17 -20.88 -10.01
CA LEU A 116 1.94 -19.64 -9.97
C LEU A 116 3.16 -19.78 -10.88
N LYS A 117 3.26 -18.89 -11.88
CA LYS A 117 4.41 -18.82 -12.79
C LYS A 117 4.97 -17.41 -12.78
N LEU A 118 6.18 -17.27 -12.28
CA LEU A 118 6.93 -16.02 -12.26
C LEU A 118 8.21 -16.23 -13.06
N ASN A 119 8.29 -15.58 -14.21
CA ASN A 119 9.52 -15.58 -14.99
C ASN A 119 10.41 -14.44 -14.53
N SER A 120 11.72 -14.66 -14.58
CA SER A 120 12.69 -13.61 -14.30
C SER A 120 12.50 -12.41 -15.23
N ARG A 121 12.78 -11.20 -14.71
CA ARG A 121 12.69 -9.92 -15.44
C ARG A 121 11.28 -9.51 -15.92
N HIS A 122 10.23 -10.12 -15.36
CA HIS A 122 8.85 -9.74 -15.65
C HIS A 122 8.20 -9.06 -14.43
N TYR A 123 7.39 -8.05 -14.70
CA TYR A 123 6.65 -7.33 -13.67
C TYR A 123 5.18 -7.80 -13.66
N TYR A 124 4.71 -8.24 -12.49
CA TYR A 124 3.37 -8.77 -12.31
C TYR A 124 2.57 -7.87 -11.37
N GLY A 125 1.28 -7.67 -11.68
CA GLY A 125 0.34 -6.97 -10.83
C GLY A 125 -0.77 -7.90 -10.36
N LEU A 126 -1.13 -7.81 -9.07
CA LEU A 126 -2.20 -8.61 -8.48
C LEU A 126 -3.45 -7.74 -8.26
N PHE A 127 -4.52 -8.04 -8.99
CA PHE A 127 -5.79 -7.29 -8.99
C PHE A 127 -6.96 -8.16 -8.48
N GLY A 128 -8.10 -7.55 -8.14
CA GLY A 128 -9.25 -8.23 -7.50
C GLY A 128 -9.98 -7.37 -6.45
N LEU A 129 -10.99 -7.92 -5.80
CA LEU A 129 -11.72 -7.24 -4.72
C LEU A 129 -10.86 -7.09 -3.45
N ASN A 130 -11.25 -6.18 -2.57
CA ASN A 130 -10.63 -6.08 -1.25
C ASN A 130 -11.04 -7.30 -0.41
N GLY A 131 -10.10 -7.88 0.34
CA GLY A 131 -10.36 -9.03 1.21
C GLY A 131 -10.21 -10.42 0.57
N ILE A 132 -9.91 -10.53 -0.73
CA ILE A 132 -9.68 -11.83 -1.41
C ILE A 132 -8.34 -12.50 -1.06
N GLY A 133 -7.50 -11.86 -0.25
CA GLY A 133 -6.21 -12.44 0.16
C GLY A 133 -4.99 -12.01 -0.66
N LYS A 134 -5.08 -10.93 -1.45
CA LYS A 134 -3.91 -10.45 -2.22
C LYS A 134 -2.69 -10.13 -1.35
N SER A 135 -2.90 -9.31 -0.31
CA SER A 135 -1.86 -9.00 0.67
C SER A 135 -1.48 -10.20 1.52
N MET A 136 -2.31 -11.25 1.57
CA MET A 136 -1.95 -12.51 2.21
C MET A 136 -0.98 -13.29 1.33
N LEU A 137 -1.28 -13.42 0.04
CA LEU A 137 -0.41 -14.08 -0.93
C LEU A 137 0.97 -13.40 -1.03
N LEU A 138 1.01 -12.06 -1.05
CA LEU A 138 2.27 -11.32 -1.04
C LEU A 138 3.06 -11.52 0.26
N SER A 139 2.38 -11.56 1.42
CA SER A 139 3.01 -11.91 2.69
C SER A 139 3.60 -13.32 2.71
N ALA A 140 2.86 -14.31 2.19
CA ALA A 140 3.34 -15.70 2.11
C ALA A 140 4.60 -15.83 1.24
N ILE A 141 4.62 -15.16 0.08
CA ILE A 141 5.81 -15.10 -0.79
C ILE A 141 6.96 -14.42 -0.05
N GLY A 142 6.69 -13.26 0.57
CA GLY A 142 7.70 -12.45 1.25
C GLY A 142 8.34 -13.10 2.47
N LYS A 143 7.62 -14.00 3.15
CA LYS A 143 8.14 -14.78 4.29
C LYS A 143 8.80 -16.10 3.87
N GLN A 144 8.92 -16.36 2.57
CA GLN A 144 9.47 -17.60 2.01
C GLN A 144 8.74 -18.86 2.52
N GLU A 145 7.42 -18.75 2.75
CA GLU A 145 6.57 -19.90 3.11
C GLU A 145 6.29 -20.80 1.91
N LEU A 146 6.60 -20.30 0.70
CA LEU A 146 6.57 -21.05 -0.54
C LEU A 146 7.99 -21.60 -0.84
N PRO A 147 8.10 -22.79 -1.46
CA PRO A 147 9.37 -23.41 -1.82
C PRO A 147 10.04 -22.64 -2.98
N ILE A 148 10.67 -21.52 -2.66
CA ILE A 148 11.44 -20.68 -3.60
C ILE A 148 12.92 -21.06 -3.47
N PRO A 149 13.64 -21.31 -4.58
CA PRO A 149 15.06 -21.62 -4.56
C PRO A 149 15.91 -20.59 -3.79
N GLU A 150 16.93 -21.05 -3.07
CA GLU A 150 17.77 -20.22 -2.19
C GLU A 150 18.56 -19.12 -2.92
N HIS A 151 18.84 -19.29 -4.21
CA HIS A 151 19.55 -18.29 -5.01
C HIS A 151 18.68 -17.10 -5.44
N ILE A 152 17.39 -17.09 -5.08
CA ILE A 152 16.45 -16.03 -5.42
C ILE A 152 16.15 -15.22 -4.16
N ASP A 153 16.64 -13.99 -4.14
CA ASP A 153 16.36 -13.05 -3.06
C ASP A 153 14.93 -12.50 -3.14
N ILE A 154 14.25 -12.45 -2.00
CA ILE A 154 12.89 -11.94 -1.88
C ILE A 154 12.88 -10.73 -0.96
N TYR A 155 12.56 -9.57 -1.54
CA TYR A 155 12.39 -8.33 -0.78
C TYR A 155 10.91 -7.97 -0.73
N HIS A 156 10.29 -8.10 0.44
CA HIS A 156 8.87 -7.80 0.63
C HIS A 156 8.65 -6.48 1.37
N LEU A 157 8.19 -5.46 0.64
CA LEU A 157 7.83 -4.17 1.21
C LEU A 157 6.36 -4.18 1.67
N LEU A 158 6.15 -4.29 2.99
CA LEU A 158 4.81 -4.29 3.58
C LEU A 158 4.24 -2.88 3.75
N ARG A 159 5.06 -1.94 4.24
CA ARG A 159 4.61 -0.60 4.64
C ARG A 159 5.66 0.45 4.31
N LYS A 160 5.20 1.70 4.28
CA LYS A 160 6.09 2.86 4.22
C LYS A 160 6.74 3.04 5.59
N MET A 161 7.97 3.54 5.58
CA MET A 161 8.67 3.94 6.80
C MET A 161 7.87 5.05 7.51
N PRO A 162 7.72 4.99 8.85
CA PRO A 162 7.16 6.10 9.61
C PRO A 162 8.07 7.33 9.50
N LEU A 163 7.54 8.50 9.84
CA LEU A 163 8.34 9.73 9.85
C LEU A 163 9.52 9.54 10.81
N SER A 164 10.73 9.73 10.28
CA SER A 164 11.97 9.52 11.01
C SER A 164 12.98 10.57 10.57
N ASP A 165 13.79 11.04 11.53
CA ASP A 165 14.87 12.00 11.28
C ASP A 165 16.15 11.32 10.73
N LYS A 166 16.09 10.01 10.49
CA LYS A 166 17.20 9.23 9.92
C LYS A 166 17.47 9.64 8.48
N THR A 167 18.75 9.71 8.12
CA THR A 167 19.14 9.95 6.73
C THR A 167 18.80 8.73 5.86
N PRO A 168 18.53 8.91 4.55
CA PRO A 168 18.23 7.79 3.66
C PRO A 168 19.31 6.69 3.67
N LEU A 169 20.58 7.08 3.79
CA LEU A 169 21.69 6.15 3.86
C LEU A 169 21.64 5.27 5.13
N GLN A 170 21.36 5.87 6.29
CA GLN A 170 21.21 5.12 7.54
C GLN A 170 20.07 4.11 7.45
N CYS A 171 18.93 4.46 6.83
CA CYS A 171 17.83 3.51 6.65
C CYS A 171 18.21 2.30 5.79
N VAL A 172 19.03 2.50 4.75
CA VAL A 172 19.50 1.38 3.91
C VAL A 172 20.49 0.51 4.68
N MET A 173 21.42 1.12 5.41
CA MET A 173 22.41 0.40 6.20
C MET A 173 21.79 -0.43 7.33
N GLU A 174 20.71 0.04 7.95
CA GLU A 174 20.01 -0.69 9.01
C GLU A 174 19.28 -1.95 8.52
N VAL A 175 18.86 -1.98 7.25
CA VAL A 175 18.13 -3.11 6.66
C VAL A 175 19.07 -4.19 6.13
N ASP A 176 20.34 -3.84 5.84
CA ASP A 176 21.35 -4.77 5.34
C ASP A 176 21.90 -5.66 6.47
N THR A 177 21.09 -6.65 6.86
CA THR A 177 21.44 -7.62 7.89
C THR A 177 22.65 -8.47 7.50
N GLU A 178 22.89 -8.66 6.21
CA GLU A 178 24.06 -9.41 5.72
C GLU A 178 25.35 -8.64 5.95
N GLN A 179 25.39 -7.34 5.65
CA GLN A 179 26.55 -6.51 5.99
C GLN A 179 26.82 -6.49 7.50
N ALA A 180 25.77 -6.40 8.32
CA ALA A 180 25.92 -6.44 9.78
C ALA A 180 26.51 -7.78 10.26
N MET A 181 26.02 -8.90 9.72
CA MET A 181 26.50 -10.24 10.06
C MET A 181 27.95 -10.46 9.62
N LEU A 182 28.29 -10.07 8.39
CA LEU A 182 29.65 -10.17 7.86
C LEU A 182 30.62 -9.28 8.63
N GLY A 183 30.19 -8.08 9.06
CA GLY A 183 31.00 -7.18 9.89
C GLY A 183 31.37 -7.81 11.24
N TRP A 184 30.40 -8.43 11.91
CA TRP A 184 30.65 -9.14 13.17
C TRP A 184 31.60 -10.34 12.97
N GLU A 185 31.43 -11.09 11.88
CA GLU A 185 32.27 -12.24 11.55
C GLU A 185 33.73 -11.81 11.28
N VAL A 186 33.94 -10.69 10.58
CA VAL A 186 35.27 -10.11 10.35
C VAL A 186 35.93 -9.70 11.66
N GLU A 187 35.21 -9.05 12.57
CA GLU A 187 35.76 -8.64 13.86
C GLU A 187 36.14 -9.84 14.74
N ARG A 188 35.32 -10.90 14.71
CA ARG A 188 35.63 -12.18 15.37
C ARG A 188 36.92 -12.80 14.85
N LEU A 189 37.12 -12.82 13.53
CA LEU A 189 38.30 -13.40 12.90
C LEU A 189 39.55 -12.53 13.07
N ALA A 190 39.41 -11.20 13.10
CA ALA A 190 40.52 -10.27 13.31
C ALA A 190 41.03 -10.23 14.76
N GLY A 191 40.20 -10.66 15.72
CA GLY A 191 40.57 -10.80 17.13
C GLY A 191 41.22 -12.13 17.52
N SER A 192 41.39 -13.07 16.58
CA SER A 192 42.08 -14.36 16.75
C SER A 192 43.46 -14.36 16.10
#